data_AF-A0A1B9B5P1-F1
#
_entry.id   AF-A0A1B9B5P1-F1
#
_cell.length_a   1.000
_cell.length_b   1.000
_cell.length_c   1.000
_cell.angle_alpha   90.00
_cell.angle_beta   90.00
_cell.angle_gamma   90.00
#
_symmetry.space_group_name_H-M   'P 1'
#
loop_
_entity.id
_entity.type
_entity.pdbx_description
1 polymer ?
#
loop_
_entity_poly.entity_id
_entity_poly.type
_entity_poly.pdbx_seq_one_letter_code
_entity_poly.pdbx_strand_id
1 'polypeptide(L)'
;MKRILSTLLLLTVSLVLGACGGPSFEEESKKAITEAKTSFEEKKEETNQETEEIAFYLPFGFEVEDVKPNNIILKNGAKTYILFYNPHENKESRVVYEATTAQYNNPDVNEEFNGEGKFGYLLIKQLEEGLNSLTTGIGGVKVSTETKTGSLDDEAREMMRIANSVELNKK
;
A
#
# COMPACT_ATOMS: atom_id res chain seq x y z
N MET A 1 -23.23 -54.42 -21.82
CA MET A 1 -22.08 -53.49 -21.84
C MET A 1 -22.47 -52.00 -21.77
N LYS A 2 -23.65 -51.61 -21.22
CA LYS A 2 -24.07 -50.20 -21.10
C LYS A 2 -24.10 -49.66 -19.66
N ARG A 3 -23.93 -50.53 -18.65
CA ARG A 3 -24.00 -50.16 -17.22
C ARG A 3 -22.65 -49.91 -16.55
N ILE A 4 -21.55 -50.32 -17.19
CA ILE A 4 -20.19 -50.13 -16.66
C ILE A 4 -19.57 -48.82 -17.18
N LEU A 5 -20.08 -48.28 -18.30
CA LEU A 5 -19.63 -47.01 -18.87
C LEU A 5 -20.19 -45.78 -18.14
N SER A 6 -21.31 -45.94 -17.43
CA SER A 6 -21.98 -44.83 -16.73
C SER A 6 -21.36 -44.52 -15.37
N THR A 7 -20.62 -45.46 -14.77
CA THR A 7 -19.96 -45.28 -13.47
C THR A 7 -18.59 -44.61 -13.58
N LEU A 8 -17.96 -44.69 -14.76
CA LEU A 8 -16.65 -44.07 -15.00
C LEU A 8 -16.74 -42.57 -15.31
N LEU A 9 -17.92 -42.07 -15.70
CA LEU A 9 -18.16 -40.65 -16.00
C LEU A 9 -18.44 -39.81 -14.75
N LEU A 10 -18.80 -40.45 -13.62
CA LEU A 10 -19.10 -39.75 -12.37
C LEU A 10 -17.89 -39.58 -11.44
N LEU A 11 -16.76 -40.23 -11.71
CA LEU A 11 -15.56 -40.13 -10.87
C LEU A 11 -14.58 -39.02 -11.28
N THR A 12 -14.73 -38.47 -12.49
CA THR A 12 -13.83 -37.42 -13.03
C THR A 12 -14.30 -36.00 -12.74
N VAL A 13 -15.52 -35.80 -12.24
CA VAL A 13 -16.10 -34.48 -11.93
C VAL A 13 -15.79 -34.02 -10.49
N SER A 14 -15.23 -34.90 -9.65
CA SER A 14 -14.91 -34.62 -8.24
C SER A 14 -13.50 -34.06 -8.00
N LEU A 15 -12.68 -33.85 -9.04
CA LEU A 15 -11.32 -33.30 -8.92
C LEU A 15 -11.22 -31.76 -9.04
N VAL A 16 -12.34 -31.04 -9.09
CA VAL A 16 -12.35 -29.56 -9.05
C VAL A 16 -12.58 -29.03 -7.62
N LEU A 17 -12.38 -29.88 -6.60
CA LEU A 17 -12.44 -29.47 -5.21
C LEU A 17 -11.14 -28.75 -4.81
N GLY A 18 -11.18 -27.42 -4.87
CA GLY A 18 -10.45 -26.57 -3.96
C GLY A 18 -9.08 -26.09 -4.43
N ALA A 19 -9.07 -25.08 -5.32
CA ALA A 19 -8.13 -23.98 -5.15
C ALA A 19 -8.52 -23.20 -3.87
N CYS A 20 -8.43 -23.85 -2.70
CA CYS A 20 -8.44 -23.19 -1.41
C CYS A 20 -7.00 -22.80 -1.07
N GLY A 21 -6.35 -22.08 -1.98
CA GLY A 21 -5.14 -21.33 -1.66
C GLY A 21 -5.61 -19.93 -1.28
N GLY A 22 -5.18 -19.42 -0.12
CA GLY A 22 -5.44 -18.03 0.25
C GLY A 22 -4.91 -17.03 -0.81
N PRO A 23 -5.11 -15.72 -0.60
CA PRO A 23 -4.66 -14.69 -1.53
C PRO A 23 -3.17 -14.88 -1.89
N SER A 24 -2.88 -15.02 -3.18
CA SER A 24 -1.52 -15.20 -3.68
C SER A 24 -0.75 -13.89 -3.59
N PHE A 25 0.44 -13.91 -3.00
CA PHE A 25 1.28 -12.71 -2.90
C PHE A 25 1.54 -12.07 -4.28
N GLU A 26 1.78 -12.87 -5.31
CA GLU A 26 2.03 -12.36 -6.66
C GLU A 26 0.79 -11.63 -7.24
N GLU A 27 -0.41 -12.18 -7.00
CA GLU A 27 -1.65 -11.59 -7.50
C GLU A 27 -1.99 -10.31 -6.75
N GLU A 28 -1.95 -10.35 -5.42
CA GLU A 28 -2.28 -9.20 -4.58
C GLU A 28 -1.26 -8.07 -4.71
N SER A 29 0.02 -8.40 -4.94
CA SER A 29 1.04 -7.39 -5.25
C SER A 29 0.73 -6.68 -6.57
N LYS A 30 0.29 -7.39 -7.62
CA LYS A 30 -0.09 -6.76 -8.90
C LYS A 30 -1.30 -5.82 -8.75
N LYS A 31 -2.28 -6.20 -7.93
CA LYS A 31 -3.42 -5.34 -7.59
C LYS A 31 -2.94 -4.09 -6.83
N ALA A 32 -2.11 -4.26 -5.80
CA ALA A 32 -1.52 -3.15 -5.04
C ALA A 32 -0.75 -2.16 -5.92
N ILE A 33 0.05 -2.66 -6.87
CA ILE A 33 0.75 -1.81 -7.86
C ILE A 33 -0.25 -1.00 -8.69
N THR A 34 -1.33 -1.65 -9.15
CA THR A 34 -2.37 -1.00 -9.97
C THR A 34 -3.08 0.10 -9.17
N GLU A 35 -3.54 -0.22 -7.96
CA GLU A 35 -4.27 0.71 -7.09
C GLU A 35 -3.40 1.89 -6.63
N ALA A 36 -2.13 1.62 -6.27
CA ALA A 36 -1.17 2.67 -5.94
C ALA A 36 -0.90 3.58 -7.14
N LYS A 37 -0.72 3.01 -8.33
CA LYS A 37 -0.51 3.80 -9.55
C LYS A 37 -1.73 4.66 -9.87
N THR A 38 -2.93 4.11 -9.82
CA THR A 38 -4.18 4.86 -10.04
C THR A 38 -4.28 6.02 -9.05
N SER A 39 -4.08 5.76 -7.75
CA SER A 39 -4.12 6.79 -6.70
C SER A 39 -3.03 7.85 -6.85
N PHE A 40 -1.87 7.47 -7.41
CA PHE A 40 -0.79 8.40 -7.74
C PHE A 40 -1.16 9.31 -8.92
N GLU A 41 -1.78 8.77 -9.96
CA GLU A 41 -2.18 9.51 -11.18
C GLU A 41 -3.43 10.37 -10.95
N GLU A 42 -4.25 10.04 -9.97
CA GLU A 42 -5.42 10.82 -9.60
C GLU A 42 -5.08 12.20 -9.04
N LYS A 43 -6.02 13.13 -9.23
CA LYS A 43 -5.99 14.43 -8.56
C LYS A 43 -5.98 14.17 -7.05
N LYS A 44 -5.02 14.77 -6.34
CA LYS A 44 -4.94 14.67 -4.89
C LYS A 44 -6.27 15.05 -4.22
N GLU A 45 -6.59 14.34 -3.16
CA GLU A 45 -7.75 14.61 -2.32
C GLU A 45 -7.63 15.96 -1.59
N GLU A 46 -8.77 16.55 -1.26
CA GLU A 46 -8.81 17.74 -0.41
C GLU A 46 -8.40 17.36 1.03
N THR A 47 -7.56 18.17 1.63
CA THR A 47 -7.08 17.94 2.99
C THR A 47 -8.23 18.10 4.00
N ASN A 48 -8.25 17.23 5.02
CA ASN A 48 -9.25 17.25 6.08
C ASN A 48 -8.64 17.11 7.49
N GLN A 49 -7.31 17.02 7.56
CA GLN A 49 -6.51 17.03 8.78
C GLN A 49 -5.37 18.03 8.63
N GLU A 50 -4.98 18.64 9.74
CA GLU A 50 -3.92 19.64 9.77
C GLU A 50 -3.12 19.53 11.08
N THR A 51 -1.82 19.73 10.96
CA THR A 51 -0.86 19.87 12.07
C THR A 51 -0.15 21.22 11.92
N GLU A 52 0.79 21.53 12.82
CA GLU A 52 1.60 22.74 12.66
C GLU A 52 2.44 22.72 11.35
N GLU A 53 2.89 21.55 10.90
CA GLU A 53 3.86 21.44 9.80
C GLU A 53 3.24 21.03 8.47
N ILE A 54 2.14 20.27 8.47
CA ILE A 54 1.50 19.75 7.27
C ILE A 54 -0.03 19.73 7.34
N ALA A 55 -0.67 19.79 6.18
CA ALA A 55 -2.07 19.43 5.97
C ALA A 55 -2.15 18.17 5.07
N PHE A 56 -3.13 17.30 5.33
CA PHE A 56 -3.31 16.05 4.59
C PHE A 56 -4.75 15.55 4.61
N TYR A 57 -5.08 14.69 3.65
CA TYR A 57 -6.33 13.94 3.61
C TYR A 57 -6.18 12.64 4.42
N LEU A 58 -7.20 12.34 5.20
CA LEU A 58 -7.34 11.11 5.95
C LEU A 58 -8.67 10.43 5.57
N PRO A 59 -8.64 9.19 5.04
CA PRO A 59 -9.85 8.47 4.65
C PRO A 59 -10.79 8.20 5.81
N PHE A 60 -12.07 7.96 5.53
CA PHE A 60 -13.04 7.56 6.55
C PHE A 60 -12.57 6.31 7.31
N GLY A 61 -12.69 6.33 8.64
CA GLY A 61 -12.26 5.25 9.53
C GLY A 61 -10.80 5.34 9.99
N PHE A 62 -10.00 6.21 9.38
CA PHE A 62 -8.68 6.53 9.89
C PHE A 62 -8.75 7.63 10.97
N GLU A 63 -7.87 7.52 11.97
CA GLU A 63 -7.74 8.46 13.08
C GLU A 63 -6.27 8.77 13.33
N VAL A 64 -5.99 9.99 13.81
CA VAL A 64 -4.65 10.37 14.30
C VAL A 64 -4.51 9.89 15.74
N GLU A 65 -3.57 9.00 15.99
CA GLU A 65 -3.27 8.51 17.33
C GLU A 65 -2.23 9.39 18.04
N ASP A 66 -1.17 9.77 17.34
CA ASP A 66 -0.06 10.53 17.92
C ASP A 66 0.65 11.36 16.85
N VAL A 67 1.19 12.52 17.25
CA VAL A 67 1.94 13.43 16.38
C VAL A 67 3.33 13.63 16.97
N LYS A 68 4.35 13.25 16.21
CA LYS A 68 5.76 13.41 16.54
C LYS A 68 6.46 14.19 15.43
N PRO A 69 7.65 14.78 15.70
CA PRO A 69 8.43 15.43 14.66
C PRO A 69 8.62 14.50 13.46
N ASN A 70 8.21 14.96 12.27
CA ASN A 70 8.29 14.24 11.00
C ASN A 70 7.51 12.91 10.93
N ASN A 71 6.71 12.55 11.94
CA ASN A 71 6.02 11.26 12.03
C ASN A 71 4.64 11.42 12.66
N ILE A 72 3.59 11.05 11.94
CA ILE A 72 2.22 10.98 12.44
C ILE A 72 1.81 9.51 12.52
N ILE A 73 1.40 9.07 13.71
CA ILE A 73 0.88 7.73 13.93
C ILE A 73 -0.62 7.76 13.64
N LEU A 74 -1.05 6.93 12.68
CA LEU A 74 -2.45 6.81 12.29
C LEU A 74 -2.97 5.42 12.64
N LYS A 75 -4.27 5.32 12.88
CA LYS A 75 -4.96 4.05 13.10
C LYS A 75 -6.17 3.90 12.19
N ASN A 76 -6.43 2.66 11.77
CA ASN A 76 -7.70 2.25 11.18
C ASN A 76 -8.10 0.91 11.80
N GLY A 77 -9.01 0.96 12.77
CA GLY A 77 -9.33 -0.19 13.63
C GLY A 77 -8.10 -0.67 14.41
N ALA A 78 -7.67 -1.92 14.18
CA ALA A 78 -6.50 -2.50 14.83
C ALA A 78 -5.18 -2.24 14.08
N LYS A 79 -5.24 -1.71 12.85
CA LYS A 79 -4.06 -1.45 12.02
C LYS A 79 -3.45 -0.12 12.40
N THR A 80 -2.11 -0.08 12.41
CA THR A 80 -1.32 1.13 12.69
C THR A 80 -0.53 1.51 11.44
N TYR A 81 -0.42 2.80 11.19
CA TYR A 81 0.30 3.37 10.06
C TYR A 81 1.21 4.48 10.56
N ILE A 82 2.29 4.70 9.82
CA ILE A 82 3.20 5.83 10.06
C ILE A 82 3.20 6.68 8.81
N LEU A 83 2.68 7.90 8.91
CA LEU A 83 2.87 8.94 7.92
C LEU A 83 4.14 9.71 8.28
N PHE A 84 5.18 9.51 7.49
CA PHE A 84 6.44 10.25 7.59
C PHE A 84 6.51 11.34 6.54
N TYR A 85 7.05 12.50 6.90
CA TYR A 85 7.34 13.59 5.97
C TYR A 85 8.72 14.20 6.25
N ASN A 86 9.43 14.57 5.19
CA ASN A 86 10.64 15.37 5.28
C ASN A 86 10.36 16.78 4.73
N PRO A 87 10.34 17.82 5.58
CA PRO A 87 10.02 19.19 5.16
C PRO A 87 11.09 19.82 4.25
N HIS A 88 12.25 19.18 4.11
CA HIS A 88 13.33 19.64 3.23
C HIS A 88 13.30 19.04 1.83
N GLU A 89 12.33 18.15 1.55
CA GLU A 89 12.23 17.43 0.29
C GLU A 89 10.96 17.83 -0.46
N ASN A 90 11.10 18.01 -1.77
CA ASN A 90 9.97 18.32 -2.64
C ASN A 90 9.30 17.03 -3.18
N LYS A 91 8.24 17.20 -3.98
CA LYS A 91 7.48 16.08 -4.54
C LYS A 91 8.24 15.25 -5.59
N GLU A 92 9.34 15.76 -6.13
CA GLU A 92 10.21 15.07 -7.11
C GLU A 92 11.40 14.37 -6.43
N SER A 93 11.58 14.57 -5.11
CA SER A 93 12.72 14.03 -4.38
C SER A 93 12.70 12.51 -4.31
N ARG A 94 13.88 11.90 -4.44
CA ARG A 94 14.09 10.45 -4.31
C ARG A 94 14.70 10.05 -2.97
N VAL A 95 15.04 11.01 -2.10
CA VAL A 95 15.81 10.77 -0.87
C VAL A 95 15.10 9.78 0.07
N VAL A 96 13.79 9.97 0.30
CA VAL A 96 13.03 9.11 1.22
C VAL A 96 12.84 7.71 0.63
N TYR A 97 12.66 7.61 -0.69
CA TYR A 97 12.62 6.33 -1.40
C TYR A 97 13.94 5.58 -1.27
N GLU A 98 15.07 6.22 -1.60
CA GLU A 98 16.40 5.62 -1.56
C GLU A 98 16.74 5.12 -0.15
N ALA A 99 16.44 5.94 0.87
CA ALA A 99 16.62 5.56 2.27
C ALA A 99 15.74 4.36 2.65
N THR A 100 14.48 4.33 2.21
CA THR A 100 13.55 3.24 2.57
C THR A 100 13.89 1.94 1.85
N THR A 101 14.25 2.00 0.57
CA THR A 101 14.70 0.84 -0.21
C THR A 101 15.97 0.23 0.38
N ALA A 102 16.91 1.07 0.84
CA ALA A 102 18.10 0.62 1.55
C ALA A 102 17.76 -0.07 2.89
N GLN A 103 16.80 0.46 3.64
CA GLN A 103 16.32 -0.14 4.90
C GLN A 103 15.65 -1.51 4.69
N TYR A 104 14.86 -1.66 3.63
CA TYR A 104 14.19 -2.92 3.32
C TYR A 104 15.17 -4.05 2.98
N ASN A 105 16.39 -3.71 2.55
CA ASN A 105 17.41 -4.68 2.14
C ASN A 105 16.87 -5.73 1.17
N ASN A 106 16.59 -5.30 -0.07
CA ASN A 106 15.99 -6.09 -1.15
C ASN A 106 14.47 -6.32 -0.96
N PRO A 107 13.63 -5.29 -1.24
CA PRO A 107 12.16 -5.44 -1.25
C PRO A 107 11.72 -6.51 -2.26
N ASP A 108 10.60 -7.19 -1.98
CA ASP A 108 10.06 -8.20 -2.91
C ASP A 108 9.27 -7.55 -4.06
N VAL A 109 8.74 -6.34 -3.82
CA VAL A 109 8.19 -5.45 -4.85
C VAL A 109 8.81 -4.06 -4.69
N ASN A 110 9.32 -3.52 -5.78
CA ASN A 110 9.82 -2.15 -5.86
C ASN A 110 9.31 -1.51 -7.15
N GLU A 111 8.25 -0.71 -7.02
CA GLU A 111 7.65 0.00 -8.15
C GLU A 111 7.81 1.52 -8.00
N GLU A 112 8.11 2.17 -9.11
CA GLU A 112 8.29 3.60 -9.21
C GLU A 112 7.26 4.21 -10.17
N PHE A 113 6.74 5.39 -9.81
CA PHE A 113 5.78 6.16 -10.59
C PHE A 113 6.33 7.56 -10.83
N ASN A 114 6.20 8.07 -12.05
CA ASN A 114 6.66 9.40 -12.42
C ASN A 114 5.58 10.09 -13.26
N GLY A 115 5.25 11.33 -12.94
CA GLY A 115 4.24 12.10 -13.67
C GLY A 115 3.90 13.40 -12.95
N GLU A 116 3.38 14.39 -13.68
CA GLU A 116 2.86 15.66 -13.12
C GLU A 116 3.80 16.42 -12.15
N GLY A 117 5.12 16.31 -12.34
CA GLY A 117 6.10 16.96 -11.45
C GLY A 117 6.15 16.34 -10.04
N LYS A 118 5.86 15.05 -9.93
CA LYS A 118 6.01 14.26 -8.70
C LYS A 118 6.62 12.88 -9.00
N PHE A 119 7.36 12.37 -8.04
CA PHE A 119 7.91 11.02 -8.00
C PHE A 119 7.17 10.24 -6.93
N GLY A 120 6.63 9.07 -7.27
CA GLY A 120 5.93 8.18 -6.36
C GLY A 120 6.53 6.78 -6.37
N TYR A 121 6.24 6.00 -5.34
CA TYR A 121 6.74 4.62 -5.24
C TYR A 121 5.87 3.74 -4.35
N LEU A 122 6.01 2.43 -4.56
CA LEU A 122 5.41 1.36 -3.76
C LEU A 122 6.49 0.31 -3.46
N LEU A 123 6.66 0.00 -2.19
CA LEU A 123 7.57 -1.04 -1.70
C LEU A 123 6.79 -2.08 -0.89
N ILE A 124 7.02 -3.36 -1.18
CA ILE A 124 6.44 -4.47 -0.42
C ILE A 124 7.54 -5.44 -0.02
N LYS A 125 7.56 -5.83 1.26
CA LYS A 125 8.40 -6.91 1.79
C LYS A 125 7.53 -7.92 2.51
N GLN A 126 7.59 -9.18 2.11
CA GLN A 126 6.95 -10.27 2.83
C GLN A 126 7.60 -10.45 4.20
N LEU A 127 6.75 -10.62 5.21
CA LEU A 127 7.12 -10.92 6.59
C LEU A 127 6.64 -12.33 6.93
N GLU A 128 6.76 -12.71 8.21
CA GLU A 128 6.26 -13.99 8.71
C GLU A 128 4.70 -14.00 8.75
N GLU A 129 4.12 -15.20 8.83
CA GLU A 129 2.67 -15.42 9.02
C GLU A 129 1.74 -14.74 7.99
N GLY A 130 2.22 -14.56 6.75
CA GLY A 130 1.46 -13.93 5.67
C GLY A 130 1.20 -12.43 5.89
N LEU A 131 2.01 -11.79 6.74
CA LEU A 131 2.09 -10.34 6.83
C LEU A 131 3.07 -9.78 5.80
N ASN A 132 2.91 -8.50 5.49
CA ASN A 132 3.73 -7.76 4.55
C ASN A 132 3.98 -6.37 5.12
N SER A 133 5.22 -5.92 5.06
CA SER A 133 5.55 -4.50 5.24
C SER A 133 5.27 -3.79 3.91
N LEU A 134 4.32 -2.86 3.94
CA LEU A 134 3.86 -2.09 2.80
C LEU A 134 4.24 -0.63 3.01
N THR A 135 4.85 0.00 2.01
CA THR A 135 5.13 1.43 1.99
C THR A 135 4.71 2.03 0.66
N THR A 136 3.96 3.13 0.70
CA THR A 136 3.75 4.02 -0.44
C THR A 136 4.39 5.38 -0.15
N GLY A 137 4.79 6.11 -1.18
CA GLY A 137 5.30 7.46 -0.96
C GLY A 137 5.28 8.33 -2.20
N ILE A 138 5.34 9.64 -1.96
CA ILE A 138 5.49 10.69 -2.97
C ILE A 138 6.55 11.67 -2.49
N GLY A 139 7.64 11.80 -3.25
CA GLY A 139 8.74 12.68 -2.92
C GLY A 139 9.29 12.47 -1.51
N GLY A 140 9.28 13.55 -0.72
CA GLY A 140 9.65 13.58 0.70
C GLY A 140 8.68 12.91 1.69
N VAL A 141 7.59 12.31 1.24
CA VAL A 141 6.52 11.76 2.09
C VAL A 141 6.40 10.25 1.88
N LYS A 142 6.16 9.51 2.96
CA LYS A 142 5.77 8.09 2.90
C LYS A 142 4.72 7.72 3.94
N VAL A 143 3.94 6.70 3.62
CA VAL A 143 3.07 6.01 4.57
C VAL A 143 3.51 4.56 4.60
N SER A 144 3.66 3.98 5.80
CA SER A 144 4.03 2.57 5.98
C SER A 144 3.11 1.86 6.96
N THR A 145 2.86 0.57 6.72
CA THR A 145 2.09 -0.31 7.61
C THR A 145 2.55 -1.77 7.49
N GLU A 146 2.09 -2.62 8.42
CA GLU A 146 2.13 -4.08 8.29
C GLU A 146 0.72 -4.61 8.04
N THR A 147 0.54 -5.37 6.97
CA THR A 147 -0.79 -5.83 6.54
C THR A 147 -0.78 -7.25 6.00
N LYS A 148 -1.94 -7.92 6.00
CA LYS A 148 -2.10 -9.26 5.41
C LYS A 148 -2.08 -9.19 3.88
N THR A 149 -1.62 -10.26 3.24
CA THR A 149 -1.50 -10.33 1.77
C THR A 149 -2.78 -9.94 1.04
N GLY A 150 -3.93 -10.43 1.51
CA GLY A 150 -5.24 -10.11 0.92
C GLY A 150 -5.79 -8.72 1.22
N SER A 151 -4.98 -7.81 1.76
CA SER A 151 -5.34 -6.40 1.95
C SER A 151 -4.35 -5.45 1.26
N LEU A 152 -3.37 -5.99 0.52
CA LEU A 152 -2.31 -5.16 -0.09
C LEU A 152 -2.87 -4.10 -1.04
N ASP A 153 -3.93 -4.42 -1.78
CA ASP A 153 -4.59 -3.54 -2.74
C ASP A 153 -5.28 -2.35 -2.05
N ASP A 154 -6.17 -2.64 -1.09
CA ASP A 154 -6.89 -1.62 -0.33
C ASP A 154 -5.93 -0.72 0.46
N GLU A 155 -4.92 -1.30 1.10
CA GLU A 155 -3.93 -0.51 1.84
C GLU A 155 -3.09 0.36 0.90
N ALA A 156 -2.63 -0.18 -0.24
CA ALA A 156 -1.81 0.58 -1.18
C ALA A 156 -2.60 1.76 -1.78
N ARG A 157 -3.90 1.59 -2.04
CA ARG A 157 -4.79 2.68 -2.47
C ARG A 157 -4.86 3.79 -1.43
N GLU A 158 -5.30 3.46 -0.22
CA GLU A 158 -5.54 4.49 0.81
C GLU A 158 -4.24 5.17 1.24
N MET A 159 -3.15 4.41 1.40
CA MET A 159 -1.86 4.97 1.77
C MET A 159 -1.30 5.89 0.69
N MET A 160 -1.47 5.58 -0.59
CA MET A 160 -1.05 6.47 -1.68
C MET A 160 -1.92 7.74 -1.72
N ARG A 161 -3.23 7.65 -1.51
CA ARG A 161 -4.12 8.84 -1.42
C ARG A 161 -3.69 9.77 -0.29
N ILE A 162 -3.38 9.21 0.89
CA ILE A 162 -2.82 9.97 2.02
C ILE A 162 -1.51 10.66 1.58
N ALA A 163 -0.53 9.92 1.04
CA ALA A 163 0.76 10.50 0.64
C ALA A 163 0.62 11.60 -0.43
N ASN A 164 -0.28 11.43 -1.41
CA ASN A 164 -0.49 12.37 -2.53
C ASN A 164 -1.11 13.69 -2.06
N SER A 165 -1.90 13.63 -0.99
CA SER A 165 -2.59 14.78 -0.41
C SER A 165 -1.72 15.70 0.44
N VAL A 166 -0.53 15.23 0.89
CA VAL A 166 0.28 15.99 1.84
C VAL A 166 0.74 17.32 1.24
N GLU A 167 0.56 18.37 2.02
CA GLU A 167 1.00 19.73 1.77
C GLU A 167 1.82 20.24 2.97
N LEU A 168 3.01 20.78 2.71
CA LEU A 168 3.78 21.45 3.75
C LEU A 168 3.18 22.83 4.02
N ASN A 169 2.92 23.13 5.29
CA ASN A 169 2.50 24.45 5.70
C ASN A 169 3.65 25.43 5.47
N LYS A 170 3.39 26.51 4.73
CA LYS A 170 4.39 27.55 4.51
C LYS A 170 4.64 28.27 5.84
N LYS A 171 5.89 28.25 6.32
CA LYS A 171 6.36 29.12 7.41
C LYS A 171 6.52 30.55 6.92
#